data_AF-A0A5A9NQI4-F1
#
_entry.id   AF-A0A5A9NQI4-F1
#
_cell.length_a   1.000
_cell.length_b   1.000
_cell.length_c   1.000
_cell.angle_alpha   90.00
_cell.angle_beta   90.00
_cell.angle_gamma   90.00
#
_symmetry.space_group_name_H-M   'P 1'
#
loop_
_entity.id
_entity.type
_entity.pdbx_description
1 polymer ?
#
loop_
_entity_poly.entity_id
_entity_poly.type
_entity_poly.pdbx_seq_one_letter_code
_entity_poly.pdbx_strand_id
1 'polypeptide(L)'
;MGVLMPSVFYVCYQPCYRCQGNGRVRCTHCRGKGWTRCMFCHGTGHGRHRRCRNCHGGGRKRCVSCHRKGYKICVTCTGHRNLVHFIRLTVTWKNQVSEFIPDRVPEFPLKKFDKGSGEAFFVDDNLLVYPVDGFPDQDIFEASKRTIQSHLLKYSAVSRILQQRQTIELVPLTHVFYTYNGKDYDYFVFGRENKVHTTKYPSSCIIL
;
A
#
# COMPACT_ATOMS: atom_id res chain seq x y z
N MET A 1 0.52 10.52 -9.82
CA MET A 1 -0.01 9.90 -8.60
C MET A 1 -1.35 10.54 -8.26
N GLY A 2 -2.46 9.91 -8.66
CA GLY A 2 -3.80 10.35 -8.29
C GLY A 2 -4.38 9.39 -7.28
N VAL A 3 -4.42 9.76 -6.00
CA VAL A 3 -5.13 8.99 -4.99
C VAL A 3 -6.60 9.39 -5.12
N LEU A 4 -7.35 8.66 -5.96
CA LEU A 4 -8.80 8.79 -5.99
C LEU A 4 -9.32 8.44 -4.60
N MET A 5 -10.07 9.37 -4.01
CA MET A 5 -10.71 9.22 -2.71
C MET A 5 -11.45 7.89 -2.64
N PRO A 6 -11.49 7.20 -1.48
CA PRO A 6 -12.27 5.99 -1.35
C PRO A 6 -13.74 6.35 -1.63
N SER A 7 -14.24 5.93 -2.78
CA SER A 7 -15.65 5.99 -3.13
C SER A 7 -16.39 5.13 -2.12
N VAL A 8 -17.06 5.78 -1.16
CA VAL A 8 -17.83 5.08 -0.13
C VAL A 8 -19.15 4.66 -0.76
N PHE A 9 -19.23 3.40 -1.20
CA PHE A 9 -20.40 2.87 -1.92
C PHE A 9 -21.66 2.75 -1.05
N TYR A 10 -21.50 2.69 0.28
CA TYR A 10 -22.61 2.61 1.22
C TYR A 10 -22.20 3.18 2.58
N VAL A 11 -22.97 4.15 3.08
CA VAL A 11 -22.87 4.70 4.44
C VAL A 11 -24.20 4.50 5.13
N CYS A 12 -24.19 3.84 6.29
CA CYS A 12 -25.35 3.68 7.14
C CYS A 12 -25.06 4.26 8.53
N TYR A 13 -26.04 4.99 9.05
CA TYR A 13 -26.02 5.47 10.42
C TYR A 13 -26.93 4.59 11.26
N GLN A 14 -26.35 3.88 12.21
CA GLN A 14 -27.11 3.04 13.13
C GLN A 14 -27.00 3.56 14.56
N PRO A 15 -28.08 3.48 15.36
CA PRO A 15 -28.00 3.77 16.78
C PRO A 15 -26.89 2.92 17.42
N CYS A 16 -26.06 3.55 18.24
CA CYS A 16 -24.96 2.86 18.90
C CYS A 16 -25.51 1.73 19.78
N TYR A 17 -25.21 0.49 19.42
CA TYR A 17 -25.70 -0.70 20.11
C TYR A 17 -25.45 -0.69 21.62
N ARG A 18 -24.33 -0.08 22.07
CA ARG A 18 -23.94 -0.04 23.49
C ARG A 18 -24.76 0.91 24.34
N CYS A 19 -25.25 2.01 23.76
CA CYS A 19 -26.04 3.00 24.49
C CYS A 19 -27.47 3.15 23.94
N GLN A 20 -27.82 2.37 22.93
CA GLN A 20 -29.11 2.38 22.24
C GLN A 20 -29.49 3.81 21.80
N GLY A 21 -28.55 4.55 21.22
CA GLY A 21 -28.79 5.92 20.78
C GLY A 21 -28.76 7.01 21.88
N ASN A 22 -28.51 6.67 23.14
CA ASN A 22 -28.50 7.67 24.22
C ASN A 22 -27.21 8.51 24.30
N GLY A 23 -26.11 8.03 23.72
CA GLY A 23 -24.77 8.65 23.81
C GLY A 23 -24.13 8.58 25.20
N ARG A 24 -24.85 8.02 26.18
CA ARG A 24 -24.45 7.92 27.58
C ARG A 24 -24.82 6.52 28.09
N VAL A 25 -24.02 6.01 29.02
CA VAL A 25 -24.26 4.73 29.69
C VAL A 25 -24.41 4.96 31.19
N ARG A 26 -25.33 4.24 31.83
CA ARG A 26 -25.57 4.33 33.27
C ARG A 26 -24.26 4.03 34.02
N CYS A 27 -23.89 4.89 34.96
CA CYS A 27 -22.71 4.63 35.79
C CYS A 27 -22.99 3.42 36.68
N THR A 28 -22.20 2.36 36.51
CA THR A 28 -22.32 1.11 37.27
C THR A 28 -21.99 1.30 38.75
N HIS A 29 -20.96 2.09 39.08
CA HIS A 29 -20.53 2.35 40.46
C HIS A 29 -21.60 2.99 41.35
N CYS A 30 -22.42 3.90 40.81
CA CYS A 30 -23.51 4.52 41.56
C CYS A 30 -24.90 4.08 41.09
N ARG A 31 -24.97 3.11 40.17
CA ARG A 31 -26.20 2.63 39.52
C ARG A 31 -27.12 3.77 39.05
N GLY A 32 -26.56 4.80 38.43
CA GLY A 32 -27.33 5.97 37.97
C GLY A 32 -27.51 7.11 38.97
N LYS A 33 -27.22 6.91 40.27
CA LYS A 33 -27.58 7.87 41.33
C LYS A 33 -26.70 9.13 41.41
N GLY A 34 -25.49 9.11 40.86
CA GLY A 34 -24.51 10.20 40.99
C GLY A 34 -23.80 10.26 42.35
N TRP A 35 -24.22 9.46 43.33
CA TRP A 35 -23.62 9.38 44.65
C TRP A 35 -23.52 7.92 45.12
N THR A 36 -22.62 7.66 46.06
CA THR A 36 -22.46 6.37 46.74
C THR A 36 -22.72 6.54 48.23
N ARG A 37 -23.19 5.46 48.88
CA ARG A 37 -23.40 5.45 50.34
C ARG A 37 -22.05 5.72 51.02
N CYS A 38 -22.02 6.62 52.00
CA CYS A 38 -20.81 6.83 52.76
C CYS A 38 -20.49 5.56 53.55
N MET A 39 -19.36 4.93 53.26
CA MET A 39 -18.97 3.66 53.90
C MET A 39 -18.66 3.85 55.38
N PHE A 40 -18.23 5.04 55.80
CA PHE A 40 -17.82 5.35 57.17
C PHE A 40 -18.99 5.52 58.16
N CYS A 41 -20.16 5.93 57.67
CA CYS A 41 -21.36 6.06 58.50
C CYS A 41 -22.50 5.19 57.98
N HIS A 42 -22.23 4.28 57.03
CA HIS A 42 -23.23 3.48 56.34
C HIS A 42 -24.50 4.27 56.00
N GLY A 43 -24.40 5.46 55.41
CA GLY A 43 -25.58 6.22 55.01
C GLY A 43 -26.29 7.04 56.09
N THR A 44 -25.99 6.87 57.38
CA THR A 44 -26.70 7.57 58.48
C THR A 44 -26.36 9.06 58.57
N GLY A 45 -25.20 9.47 58.04
CA GLY A 45 -24.69 10.84 58.20
C GLY A 45 -24.01 11.09 59.54
N HIS A 46 -24.09 10.15 60.48
CA HIS A 46 -23.57 10.30 61.84
C HIS A 46 -22.73 9.09 62.26
N GLY A 47 -21.67 9.33 63.03
CA GLY A 47 -20.89 8.29 63.70
C GLY A 47 -20.67 8.68 65.15
N ARG A 48 -20.99 7.79 66.10
CA ARG A 48 -20.88 8.03 67.55
C ARG A 48 -21.51 9.39 67.97
N HIS A 49 -22.75 9.63 67.56
CA HIS A 49 -23.52 10.86 67.84
C HIS A 49 -22.91 12.18 67.32
N ARG A 50 -21.90 12.13 66.44
CA ARG A 50 -21.31 13.31 65.79
C ARG A 50 -21.54 13.28 64.28
N ARG A 51 -21.56 14.45 63.63
CA ARG A 51 -21.62 14.55 62.17
C ARG A 51 -20.45 13.79 61.55
N CYS A 52 -20.74 12.90 60.61
CA CYS A 52 -19.72 12.12 59.92
C CYS A 52 -18.82 13.07 59.11
N ARG A 53 -17.55 13.19 59.48
CA ARG A 53 -16.57 14.06 58.82
C ARG A 53 -16.39 13.72 57.34
N ASN A 54 -16.58 12.45 56.98
CA ASN A 54 -16.32 11.95 55.63
C ASN A 54 -17.41 12.29 54.61
N CYS A 55 -18.66 12.52 55.06
CA CYS A 55 -19.76 12.97 54.20
C CYS A 55 -20.40 14.28 54.69
N HIS A 56 -19.79 14.94 55.67
CA HIS A 56 -20.25 16.18 56.31
C HIS A 56 -21.72 16.14 56.77
N GLY A 57 -22.17 14.99 57.28
CA GLY A 57 -23.57 14.81 57.72
C GLY A 57 -24.53 14.32 56.63
N GLY A 58 -24.17 14.36 55.35
CA GLY A 58 -25.09 14.02 54.26
C GLY A 58 -25.34 12.53 54.02
N GLY A 59 -24.65 11.63 54.75
CA GLY A 59 -24.77 10.17 54.60
C GLY A 59 -24.26 9.60 53.26
N ARG A 60 -23.98 10.46 52.28
CA ARG A 60 -23.68 10.10 50.89
C ARG A 60 -22.42 10.81 50.44
N LYS A 61 -21.66 10.19 49.55
CA LYS A 61 -20.49 10.80 48.89
C LYS A 61 -20.76 10.94 47.41
N ARG A 62 -20.18 11.96 46.78
CA ARG A 62 -20.20 12.08 45.33
C ARG A 62 -19.59 10.84 44.69
N CYS A 63 -20.24 10.31 43.66
CA CYS A 63 -19.64 9.23 42.89
C CYS A 63 -18.44 9.82 42.13
N VAL A 64 -17.24 9.37 42.48
CA VAL A 64 -16.00 9.82 41.84
C VAL A 64 -15.95 9.34 40.38
N SER A 65 -16.44 8.13 40.12
CA SER A 65 -16.41 7.49 38.80
C SER A 65 -17.19 8.25 37.72
N CYS A 66 -18.29 8.93 38.08
CA CYS A 66 -19.10 9.73 37.12
C CYS A 66 -19.17 11.21 37.49
N HIS A 67 -18.37 11.67 38.46
CA HIS A 67 -18.37 13.05 38.94
C HIS A 67 -19.77 13.64 39.19
N ARG A 68 -20.62 12.91 39.91
CA ARG A 68 -22.02 13.27 40.22
C ARG A 68 -23.02 13.20 39.06
N LYS A 69 -22.60 12.91 37.83
CA LYS A 69 -23.51 12.87 36.67
C LYS A 69 -24.48 11.69 36.68
N GLY A 70 -24.14 10.59 37.34
CA GLY A 70 -24.94 9.36 37.32
C GLY A 70 -24.78 8.51 36.04
N TYR A 71 -24.16 9.06 35.00
CA TYR A 71 -23.84 8.38 33.75
C TYR A 71 -22.41 8.66 33.33
N LYS A 72 -21.89 7.86 32.40
CA LYS A 72 -20.65 8.12 31.67
C LYS A 72 -20.97 8.34 30.21
N ILE A 73 -20.15 9.11 29.51
CA ILE A 73 -20.24 9.22 28.04
C ILE A 73 -19.99 7.82 27.47
N CYS A 74 -20.81 7.42 26.49
CA CYS A 74 -20.61 6.15 25.81
C CYS A 74 -19.27 6.20 25.07
N VAL A 75 -18.33 5.35 25.45
CA VAL A 75 -17.00 5.31 24.82
C VAL A 75 -17.06 4.82 23.37
N THR A 76 -18.02 3.96 23.04
CA THR A 76 -18.14 3.36 21.71
C THR A 76 -18.57 4.37 20.65
N CYS A 77 -19.47 5.29 20.98
CA CYS A 77 -19.88 6.36 20.06
C CYS A 77 -19.40 7.75 20.48
N THR A 78 -18.54 7.83 21.51
CA THR A 78 -18.02 9.07 22.12
C THR A 78 -19.08 10.15 22.41
N GLY A 79 -20.35 9.76 22.61
CA GLY A 79 -21.47 10.68 22.83
C GLY A 79 -22.28 11.05 21.58
N HIS A 80 -21.84 10.67 20.38
CA HIS A 80 -22.51 10.96 19.10
C HIS A 80 -23.79 10.17 18.85
N ARG A 81 -24.12 9.20 19.71
CA ARG A 81 -25.36 8.40 19.70
C ARG A 81 -25.46 7.38 18.57
N ASN A 82 -24.99 7.72 17.38
CA ASN A 82 -24.95 6.85 16.22
C ASN A 82 -23.53 6.38 15.93
N LEU A 83 -23.42 5.22 15.29
CA LEU A 83 -22.21 4.68 14.70
C LEU A 83 -22.36 4.73 13.19
N VAL A 84 -21.26 5.08 12.52
CA VAL A 84 -21.19 5.07 11.07
C VAL A 84 -20.66 3.73 10.63
N HIS A 85 -21.47 3.00 9.89
CA HIS A 85 -21.09 1.77 9.23
C HIS A 85 -20.90 2.07 7.75
N PHE A 86 -19.80 1.62 7.17
CA PHE A 86 -19.55 1.81 5.75
C PHE A 86 -18.72 0.67 5.20
N ILE A 87 -18.89 0.41 3.90
CA ILE A 87 -18.03 -0.49 3.16
C ILE A 87 -16.90 0.36 2.58
N ARG A 88 -15.66 0.06 2.97
CA ARG A 88 -14.47 0.71 2.43
C ARG A 88 -13.91 -0.11 1.28
N LEU A 89 -14.09 0.37 0.06
CA LEU A 89 -13.36 -0.17 -1.08
C LEU A 89 -11.92 0.37 -1.06
N THR A 90 -10.95 -0.52 -1.18
CA THR A 90 -9.53 -0.15 -1.34
C THR A 90 -9.09 -0.62 -2.72
N VAL A 91 -8.85 0.30 -3.63
CA VAL A 91 -8.40 -0.02 -5.00
C VAL A 91 -6.92 0.28 -5.11
N THR A 92 -6.13 -0.73 -5.51
CA THR A 92 -4.70 -0.57 -5.79
C THR A 92 -4.46 -0.71 -7.28
N TRP A 93 -3.64 0.18 -7.82
CA TRP A 93 -3.25 0.19 -9.22
C TRP A 93 -1.78 -0.16 -9.29
N LYS A 94 -1.42 -1.20 -10.05
CA LYS A 94 -0.04 -1.64 -10.20
C LYS A 94 0.22 -2.07 -11.63
N ASN A 95 1.29 -1.54 -12.21
CA ASN A 95 1.80 -1.99 -13.50
C ASN A 95 2.70 -3.20 -13.27
N GLN A 96 2.41 -4.30 -13.96
CA GLN A 96 3.22 -5.50 -13.93
C GLN A 96 4.09 -5.51 -15.18
N VAL A 97 5.40 -5.42 -15.00
CA VAL A 97 6.37 -5.34 -16.10
C VAL A 97 7.07 -6.70 -16.24
N SER A 98 7.31 -7.12 -17.47
CA SER A 98 8.10 -8.29 -17.80
C SER A 98 8.89 -7.98 -19.06
N GLU A 99 10.17 -8.32 -19.02
CA GLU A 99 11.13 -8.00 -20.07
C GLU A 99 11.78 -9.30 -20.53
N PHE A 100 12.02 -9.38 -21.84
CA PHE A 100 12.74 -10.47 -22.46
C PHE A 100 13.74 -9.88 -23.44
N ILE A 101 15.00 -10.28 -23.26
CA ILE A 101 16.09 -9.90 -24.15
C ILE A 101 16.66 -11.20 -24.70
N PRO A 102 16.57 -11.45 -26.01
CA PRO A 102 17.18 -12.62 -26.63
C PRO A 102 18.70 -12.59 -26.41
N ASP A 103 19.28 -13.72 -26.01
CA ASP A 103 20.72 -13.84 -25.77
C ASP A 103 21.47 -14.06 -27.09
N ARG A 104 21.65 -12.98 -27.86
CA ARG A 104 22.30 -13.02 -29.19
C ARG A 104 23.81 -12.80 -29.14
N VAL A 105 24.29 -12.14 -28.08
CA VAL A 105 25.70 -11.78 -27.91
C VAL A 105 26.11 -12.18 -26.49
N PRO A 106 26.54 -13.44 -26.29
CA PRO A 106 26.90 -13.95 -24.95
C PRO A 106 28.02 -13.14 -24.26
N GLU A 107 28.87 -12.48 -25.06
CA GLU A 107 29.96 -11.62 -24.61
C GLU A 107 29.47 -10.29 -24.02
N PHE A 108 28.23 -9.89 -24.29
CA PHE A 108 27.64 -8.65 -23.80
C PHE A 108 26.69 -8.89 -22.62
N PRO A 109 26.93 -8.28 -21.45
CA PRO A 109 26.09 -8.52 -20.27
C PRO A 109 24.70 -7.91 -20.41
N LEU A 110 23.67 -8.76 -20.49
CA LEU A 110 22.26 -8.38 -20.68
C LEU A 110 21.76 -7.28 -19.71
N LYS A 111 22.23 -7.27 -18.46
CA LYS A 111 21.89 -6.24 -17.45
C LYS A 111 22.34 -4.81 -17.82
N LYS A 112 23.13 -4.63 -18.89
CA LYS A 112 23.52 -3.30 -19.38
C LYS A 112 22.44 -2.67 -20.26
N PHE A 113 21.52 -3.47 -20.82
CA PHE A 113 20.41 -2.94 -21.61
C PHE A 113 19.47 -2.05 -20.79
N ASP A 114 19.34 -2.27 -19.47
CA ASP A 114 18.61 -1.37 -18.54
C ASP A 114 19.11 0.09 -18.59
N LYS A 115 20.32 0.33 -19.11
CA LYS A 115 20.92 1.66 -19.23
C LYS A 115 20.86 2.22 -20.65
N GLY A 116 20.64 1.42 -21.69
CA GLY A 116 20.61 1.89 -23.07
C GLY A 116 19.18 2.05 -23.56
N SER A 117 18.81 3.20 -24.12
CA SER A 117 17.54 3.34 -24.82
C SER A 117 17.64 2.77 -26.23
N GLY A 118 16.58 2.14 -26.70
CA GLY A 118 16.38 1.72 -28.08
C GLY A 118 15.31 2.55 -28.76
N GLU A 119 14.87 2.04 -29.92
CA GLU A 119 13.73 2.55 -30.67
C GLU A 119 12.56 1.59 -30.53
N ALA A 120 11.37 2.12 -30.20
CA ALA A 120 10.17 1.34 -30.17
C ALA A 120 9.76 0.96 -31.60
N PHE A 121 10.09 -0.27 -31.99
CA PHE A 121 9.80 -0.82 -33.31
C PHE A 121 8.34 -1.23 -33.44
N PHE A 122 7.76 -1.75 -32.35
CA PHE A 122 6.36 -2.14 -32.29
C PHE A 122 5.79 -1.78 -30.92
N VAL A 123 4.58 -1.25 -30.91
CA VAL A 123 3.81 -0.96 -29.69
C VAL A 123 2.38 -1.38 -29.94
N ASP A 124 1.85 -2.23 -29.06
CA ASP A 124 0.45 -2.63 -29.06
C ASP A 124 -0.12 -2.50 -27.65
N ASP A 125 -1.34 -1.97 -27.57
CA ASP A 125 -2.00 -1.59 -26.32
C ASP A 125 -3.49 -1.93 -26.42
N ASN A 126 -3.96 -2.79 -25.53
CA ASN A 126 -5.34 -3.28 -25.52
C ASN A 126 -5.74 -3.76 -24.11
N LEU A 127 -7.01 -4.13 -23.89
CA LEU A 127 -7.46 -4.77 -22.64
C LEU A 127 -6.65 -6.04 -22.34
N LEU A 128 -6.48 -6.86 -23.38
CA LEU A 128 -5.59 -8.02 -23.43
C LEU A 128 -4.94 -8.00 -24.81
N VAL A 129 -3.61 -7.99 -24.86
CA VAL A 129 -2.88 -8.01 -26.13
C VAL A 129 -2.75 -9.44 -26.64
N TYR A 130 -2.64 -9.60 -27.96
CA TYR A 130 -2.41 -10.89 -28.61
C TYR A 130 -0.91 -11.14 -28.78
N PRO A 131 -0.45 -12.40 -28.83
CA PRO A 131 0.92 -12.69 -29.24
C PRO A 131 1.22 -12.05 -30.59
N VAL A 132 2.47 -11.60 -30.79
CA VAL A 132 2.89 -10.97 -32.06
C VAL A 132 3.06 -12.04 -33.14
N ASP A 133 1.94 -12.53 -33.65
CA ASP A 133 1.88 -13.62 -34.63
C ASP A 133 2.51 -13.20 -35.97
N GLY A 134 3.24 -14.13 -36.59
CA GLY A 134 3.98 -13.86 -37.83
C GLY A 134 5.21 -12.96 -37.68
N PHE A 135 5.66 -12.66 -36.46
CA PHE A 135 6.92 -11.94 -36.26
C PHE A 135 8.10 -12.79 -36.78
N PRO A 136 9.05 -12.22 -37.56
CA PRO A 136 10.14 -12.99 -38.16
C PRO A 136 11.06 -13.68 -37.14
N ASP A 137 11.13 -13.13 -35.93
CA ASP A 137 12.00 -13.60 -34.87
C ASP A 137 11.26 -14.52 -33.90
N GLN A 138 11.60 -15.82 -33.96
CA GLN A 138 10.90 -16.86 -33.21
C GLN A 138 11.04 -16.67 -31.68
N ASP A 139 12.20 -16.21 -31.20
CA ASP A 139 12.42 -15.98 -29.76
C ASP A 139 11.48 -14.89 -29.24
N ILE A 140 11.31 -13.82 -30.02
CA ILE A 140 10.40 -12.72 -29.67
C ILE A 140 8.94 -13.18 -29.70
N PHE A 141 8.54 -13.97 -30.72
CA PHE A 141 7.20 -14.54 -30.79
C PHE A 141 6.89 -15.44 -29.58
N GLU A 142 7.80 -16.35 -29.24
CA GLU A 142 7.64 -17.25 -28.10
C GLU A 142 7.63 -16.50 -26.77
N ALA A 143 8.47 -15.49 -26.63
CA ALA A 143 8.50 -14.63 -25.45
C ALA A 143 7.19 -13.84 -25.28
N SER A 144 6.65 -13.27 -26.36
CA SER A 144 5.35 -12.59 -26.36
C SER A 144 4.25 -13.56 -25.91
N LYS A 145 4.14 -14.72 -26.55
CA LYS A 145 3.15 -15.76 -26.23
C LYS A 145 3.24 -16.19 -24.76
N ARG A 146 4.45 -16.52 -24.29
CA ARG A 146 4.70 -16.98 -22.91
C ARG A 146 4.38 -15.90 -21.88
N THR A 147 4.78 -14.65 -22.15
CA THR A 147 4.60 -13.52 -21.21
C THR A 147 3.12 -13.16 -21.07
N ILE A 148 2.38 -13.10 -22.18
CA ILE A 148 0.93 -12.84 -22.18
C ILE A 148 0.20 -13.93 -21.39
N GLN A 149 0.50 -15.20 -21.67
CA GLN A 149 -0.09 -16.32 -20.93
C GLN A 149 0.26 -16.29 -19.43
N SER A 150 1.53 -16.01 -19.09
CA SER A 150 1.96 -15.91 -17.70
C SER A 150 1.24 -14.79 -16.94
N HIS A 151 1.08 -13.62 -17.55
CA HIS A 151 0.34 -12.49 -16.96
C HIS A 151 -1.13 -12.86 -16.74
N LEU A 152 -1.78 -13.46 -17.75
CA LEU A 152 -3.17 -13.88 -17.63
C LEU A 152 -3.36 -14.88 -16.48
N LEU A 153 -2.54 -15.94 -16.42
CA LEU A 153 -2.65 -16.98 -15.40
C LEU A 153 -2.34 -16.44 -13.99
N LYS A 154 -1.32 -15.59 -13.87
CA LYS A 154 -0.85 -15.08 -12.57
C LYS A 154 -1.80 -14.03 -11.98
N TYR A 155 -2.39 -13.18 -12.81
CA TYR A 155 -3.11 -12.01 -12.31
C TYR A 155 -4.63 -12.13 -12.35
N SER A 156 -5.22 -12.93 -13.25
CA SER A 156 -6.68 -13.01 -13.40
C SER A 156 -7.42 -13.55 -12.17
N ALA A 157 -6.75 -14.33 -11.32
CA ALA A 157 -7.35 -14.89 -10.11
C ALA A 157 -7.42 -13.88 -8.94
N VAL A 158 -6.54 -12.87 -8.91
CA VAL A 158 -6.36 -11.97 -7.75
C VAL A 158 -6.61 -10.50 -8.10
N SER A 159 -6.63 -10.15 -9.38
CA SER A 159 -6.74 -8.78 -9.87
C SER A 159 -7.39 -8.74 -11.24
N ARG A 160 -7.95 -7.58 -11.58
CA ARG A 160 -8.47 -7.33 -12.93
C ARG A 160 -7.39 -6.66 -13.76
N ILE A 161 -7.06 -7.25 -14.91
CA ILE A 161 -6.24 -6.60 -15.92
C ILE A 161 -7.13 -5.55 -16.60
N LEU A 162 -6.69 -4.30 -16.56
CA LEU A 162 -7.45 -3.16 -17.11
C LEU A 162 -6.91 -2.71 -18.44
N GLN A 163 -5.62 -2.97 -18.66
CA GLN A 163 -4.91 -2.62 -19.86
C GLN A 163 -3.61 -3.42 -19.86
N GLN A 164 -3.18 -3.82 -21.03
CA GLN A 164 -1.93 -4.49 -21.26
C GLN A 164 -1.26 -3.83 -22.46
N ARG A 165 0.06 -3.64 -22.35
CA ARG A 165 0.88 -3.12 -23.43
C ARG A 165 2.03 -4.07 -23.65
N GLN A 166 2.33 -4.33 -24.91
CA GLN A 166 3.57 -4.96 -25.31
C GLN A 166 4.35 -4.01 -26.20
N THR A 167 5.67 -4.07 -26.10
CA THR A 167 6.57 -3.22 -26.87
C THR A 167 7.76 -4.06 -27.31
N ILE A 168 8.07 -4.02 -28.60
CA ILE A 168 9.33 -4.54 -29.14
C ILE A 168 10.23 -3.34 -29.34
N GLU A 169 11.35 -3.33 -28.64
CA GLU A 169 12.33 -2.26 -28.69
C GLU A 169 13.61 -2.77 -29.36
N LEU A 170 14.09 -2.03 -30.35
CA LEU A 170 15.35 -2.28 -31.03
C LEU A 170 16.44 -1.47 -30.36
N VAL A 171 17.34 -2.13 -29.66
CA VAL A 171 18.51 -1.48 -29.07
C VAL A 171 19.72 -1.72 -29.96
N PRO A 172 20.32 -0.68 -30.57
CA PRO A 172 21.50 -0.86 -31.38
C PRO A 172 22.67 -1.33 -30.51
N LEU A 173 23.43 -2.29 -31.04
CA LEU A 173 24.65 -2.83 -30.41
C LEU A 173 25.72 -2.97 -31.50
N THR A 174 26.88 -2.40 -31.27
CA THR A 174 28.03 -2.46 -32.17
C THR A 174 29.23 -2.96 -31.41
N HIS A 175 29.85 -4.04 -31.89
CA HIS A 175 31.10 -4.57 -31.37
C HIS A 175 32.25 -4.00 -32.18
N VAL A 176 33.17 -3.30 -31.51
CA VAL A 176 34.30 -2.63 -32.14
C VAL A 176 35.57 -3.36 -31.74
N PHE A 177 36.35 -3.77 -32.75
CA PHE A 177 37.68 -4.35 -32.61
C PHE A 177 38.72 -3.32 -33.03
N TYR A 178 39.79 -3.18 -32.25
CA TYR A 178 40.86 -2.25 -32.56
C TYR A 178 42.20 -2.73 -32.01
N THR A 179 43.29 -2.27 -32.62
CA THR A 179 44.65 -2.57 -32.18
C THR A 179 45.27 -1.30 -31.60
N TYR A 180 45.88 -1.40 -30.42
CA TYR A 180 46.59 -0.32 -29.75
C TYR A 180 47.91 -0.83 -29.18
N ASN A 181 49.03 -0.15 -29.47
CA ASN A 181 50.39 -0.58 -29.07
C ASN A 181 50.71 -2.05 -29.39
N GLY A 182 50.27 -2.52 -30.55
CA GLY A 182 50.49 -3.90 -31.01
C GLY A 182 49.67 -4.97 -30.27
N LYS A 183 48.70 -4.57 -29.44
CA LYS A 183 47.75 -5.48 -28.77
C LYS A 183 46.34 -5.24 -29.28
N ASP A 184 45.59 -6.31 -29.43
CA ASP A 184 44.18 -6.25 -29.84
C ASP A 184 43.26 -6.06 -28.64
N TYR A 185 42.24 -5.25 -28.84
CA TYR A 185 41.24 -4.87 -27.85
C TYR A 185 39.86 -4.80 -28.49
N ASP A 186 38.85 -4.84 -27.63
CA ASP A 186 37.46 -4.73 -28.05
C ASP A 186 36.61 -3.93 -27.06
N TYR A 187 35.53 -3.36 -27.59
CA TYR A 187 34.49 -2.73 -26.80
C TYR A 187 33.14 -2.77 -27.53
N PHE A 188 32.07 -2.64 -26.77
CA PHE A 188 30.72 -2.54 -27.26
C PHE A 188 30.22 -1.10 -27.15
N VAL A 189 29.56 -0.62 -28.18
CA VAL A 189 28.74 0.59 -28.17
C VAL A 189 27.29 0.16 -28.23
N PHE A 190 26.45 0.65 -27.31
CA PHE A 190 25.06 0.22 -27.21
C PHE A 190 24.10 1.35 -26.87
N GLY A 191 22.86 1.17 -27.33
CA GLY A 191 21.78 2.14 -27.15
C GLY A 191 21.96 3.39 -28.02
N ARG A 192 20.89 4.17 -28.16
CA ARG A 192 20.88 5.41 -28.96
C ARG A 192 21.81 6.50 -28.41
N GLU A 193 22.12 6.40 -27.12
CA GLU A 193 23.04 7.28 -26.41
C GLU A 193 24.53 6.94 -26.67
N ASN A 194 24.81 5.91 -27.49
CA ASN A 194 26.16 5.42 -27.77
C ASN A 194 26.98 5.10 -26.50
N LYS A 195 26.37 4.40 -25.54
CA LYS A 195 27.06 4.03 -24.29
C LYS A 195 28.13 2.99 -24.58
N VAL A 196 29.28 3.14 -23.94
CA VAL A 196 30.43 2.25 -24.15
C VAL A 196 30.55 1.24 -23.01
N HIS A 197 30.74 -0.03 -23.36
CA HIS A 197 31.13 -1.09 -22.45
C HIS A 197 32.40 -1.77 -22.93
N THR A 198 33.41 -1.86 -22.07
CA THR A 198 34.64 -2.59 -22.36
C THR A 198 35.06 -3.36 -21.11
N THR A 199 35.60 -4.55 -21.31
CA THR A 199 36.15 -5.38 -20.23
C THR A 199 37.64 -5.12 -20.02
N LYS A 200 38.34 -4.68 -21.07
CA LYS A 200 39.79 -4.45 -21.11
C LYS A 200 40.09 -3.10 -21.75
N TYR A 201 40.26 -2.08 -20.92
CA TYR A 201 40.62 -0.75 -21.39
C TYR A 201 42.16 -0.60 -21.50
N PRO A 202 42.70 -0.02 -22.59
CA PRO A 202 44.14 -0.07 -22.93
C PRO A 202 45.04 0.82 -22.07
N SER A 203 44.49 1.83 -21.40
CA SER A 203 45.24 2.70 -20.48
C SER A 203 44.32 3.17 -19.37
N SER A 204 44.63 2.94 -18.09
CA SER A 204 43.81 3.43 -16.98
C SER A 204 43.64 4.95 -17.09
N CYS A 205 42.49 5.39 -17.60
CA CYS A 205 42.14 6.80 -17.69
C CYS A 205 41.88 7.28 -16.27
N ILE A 206 42.92 7.80 -15.60
CA ILE A 206 42.77 8.53 -14.35
C ILE A 206 42.23 9.90 -14.77
N ILE A 207 40.93 10.10 -14.57
CA ILE A 207 40.38 11.46 -14.55
C ILE A 207 41.01 12.11 -13.30
N LEU A 208 42.02 12.95 -13.52
CA LEU A 208 42.53 13.88 -12.52
C LEU A 208 41.50 14.98 -12.28
#